data_AF-A0A7V3FWW7-F1
#
_entry.id   AF-A0A7V3FWW7-F1
#
_cell.length_a   1.000
_cell.length_b   1.000
_cell.length_c   1.000
_cell.angle_alpha   90.00
_cell.angle_beta   90.00
_cell.angle_gamma   90.00
#
_symmetry.space_group_name_H-M   'P 1'
#
loop_
_entity.id
_entity.type
_entity.pdbx_description
1 polymer ?
#
loop_
_entity_poly.entity_id
_entity_poly.type
_entity_poly.pdbx_seq_one_letter_code
_entity_poly.pdbx_strand_id
1 'polypeptide(L)' 'MKFGIALFFLFIIGCSSVLINEDKGETLYKNKCSGCHRLYDKNEFSKEEWKIKLPQMSVNAELTSEEERDILNYLIK' A
#
# COMPACT_ATOMS: atom_id res chain seq x y z
N MET A 1 -8.79 30.26 -42.13
CA MET A 1 -7.90 30.17 -40.95
C MET A 1 -8.71 30.18 -39.64
N LYS A 2 -9.64 29.23 -39.43
CA LYS A 2 -10.45 29.14 -38.19
C LYS A 2 -10.90 27.71 -37.86
N PHE A 3 -10.33 26.70 -38.53
CA PHE A 3 -10.61 25.27 -38.25
C PHE A 3 -9.54 24.63 -37.34
N GLY A 4 -8.58 25.43 -36.83
CA GLY A 4 -7.45 24.96 -36.01
C GLY A 4 -7.66 25.06 -34.50
N ILE A 5 -8.88 25.29 -34.01
CA ILE A 5 -9.16 25.44 -32.56
C ILE A 5 -9.91 24.22 -31.99
N ALA A 6 -10.56 23.42 -32.86
CA ALA A 6 -11.31 22.24 -32.44
C ALA A 6 -10.43 21.04 -32.06
N LEU A 7 -9.14 21.04 -32.42
CA LEU A 7 -8.21 19.95 -32.05
C LEU A 7 -7.53 20.15 -30.69
N PHE A 8 -7.69 21.32 -30.04
CA PHE A 8 -7.00 21.63 -28.78
C PHE A 8 -7.83 21.28 -27.52
N PHE A 9 -9.13 21.02 -27.67
CA PHE A 9 -10.03 20.69 -26.55
C PHE A 9 -10.21 19.19 -26.29
N LEU A 10 -9.58 18.31 -27.08
CA LEU A 10 -9.65 16.85 -26.92
C LEU A 10 -8.50 16.25 -26.10
N PHE A 11 -7.71 17.07 -25.38
CA PHE A 11 -6.51 16.60 -24.67
C PHE A 11 -6.55 16.74 -23.13
N ILE A 12 -7.62 17.29 -22.53
CA ILE A 12 -7.63 17.61 -21.08
C ILE A 12 -8.69 16.86 -20.24
N ILE A 13 -9.28 15.77 -20.73
CA ILE A 13 -10.24 14.97 -19.92
C ILE A 13 -9.94 13.46 -19.97
N GLY A 14 -8.80 13.06 -20.56
CA GLY A 14 -8.39 11.66 -20.64
C GLY A 14 -7.29 11.31 -19.64
N CYS A 15 -7.66 10.58 -18.59
CA CYS A 15 -6.78 9.80 -17.70
C CYS A 15 -5.84 10.59 -16.77
N SER A 16 -6.31 10.95 -15.57
CA SER A 16 -5.39 11.28 -14.45
C SER A 16 -5.66 10.48 -13.18
N SER A 17 -6.62 9.55 -13.18
CA SER A 17 -6.96 8.75 -11.99
C SER A 17 -6.36 7.34 -11.95
N VAL A 18 -5.41 7.00 -12.84
CA VAL A 18 -4.88 5.61 -12.97
C VAL A 18 -3.37 5.52 -12.68
N LEU A 19 -2.85 6.19 -11.63
CA LEU A 19 -1.42 6.06 -11.29
C LEU A 19 -1.09 5.95 -9.79
N ILE A 20 -2.07 5.72 -8.92
CA ILE A 20 -1.80 5.35 -7.52
C ILE A 20 -2.41 3.97 -7.30
N ASN A 21 -1.70 2.94 -7.76
CA ASN A 21 -1.95 1.57 -7.31
C ASN A 21 -1.07 1.34 -6.08
N GLU A 22 -1.29 2.13 -5.03
CA GLU A 22 -0.64 1.88 -3.74
C GLU A 22 -1.21 0.60 -3.18
N ASP A 23 -0.34 -0.37 -2.94
CA ASP A 23 -0.72 -1.62 -2.28
C ASP A 23 -1.20 -1.24 -0.87
N LYS A 24 -2.51 -1.39 -0.61
CA LYS A 24 -3.13 -1.03 0.67
C LYS A 24 -2.35 -1.64 1.85
N GLY A 25 -1.83 -2.86 1.69
CA GLY A 25 -1.02 -3.53 2.70
C GLY A 25 0.33 -2.85 2.94
N GLU A 26 0.98 -2.33 1.89
CA GLU A 26 2.23 -1.57 1.98
C GLU A 26 2.01 -0.26 2.74
N THR A 27 0.97 0.49 2.38
CA THR A 27 0.65 1.77 3.03
C THR A 27 0.31 1.55 4.50
N LEU A 28 -0.49 0.53 4.81
CA LEU A 28 -0.77 0.13 6.19
C LEU A 28 0.50 -0.26 6.95
N TYR A 29 1.38 -1.08 6.34
CA TYR A 29 2.62 -1.53 6.97
C TYR A 29 3.52 -0.35 7.35
N LYS A 30 3.75 0.59 6.41
CA LYS A 30 4.58 1.78 6.63
C LYS A 30 4.02 2.68 7.73
N ASN A 31 2.70 2.86 7.78
CA ASN A 31 2.04 3.79 8.68
C ASN A 31 1.81 3.21 10.10
N LYS A 32 1.55 1.90 10.23
CA LYS A 32 1.23 1.27 11.51
C LYS A 32 2.47 0.64 12.17
N CYS A 33 3.34 -0.03 11.41
CA CYS A 33 4.42 -0.85 11.97
C CYS A 33 5.70 -0.07 12.31
N SER A 34 5.76 1.23 12.00
CA SER A 34 6.87 2.12 12.36
C SER A 34 6.64 2.90 13.66
N GLY A 35 5.47 2.74 14.31
CA GLY A 35 5.08 3.54 15.48
C GLY A 35 5.83 3.17 16.78
N CYS A 36 6.23 1.91 16.95
CA CYS A 36 6.79 1.41 18.22
C CYS A 36 8.27 1.01 18.14
N HIS A 37 8.76 0.67 16.96
CA HIS A 37 10.15 0.28 16.69
C HIS A 37 10.49 0.60 15.23
N ARG A 38 11.75 0.38 14.83
CA ARG A 38 12.12 0.55 13.42
C ARG A 38 11.23 -0.32 12.53
N LEU A 39 10.90 0.18 11.34
CA LEU A 39 10.23 -0.66 10.36
C LEU A 39 11.20 -1.75 9.91
N TYR A 40 10.80 -3.02 10.06
CA TYR A 40 11.60 -4.15 9.59
C TYR A 40 11.61 -4.16 8.06
N ASP A 41 12.69 -4.65 7.46
CA ASP A 41 12.65 -4.90 6.01
C ASP A 41 11.74 -6.09 5.75
N LYS A 42 10.95 -6.04 4.67
CA LYS A 42 10.05 -7.14 4.28
C LYS A 42 10.80 -8.46 4.12
N ASN A 43 12.06 -8.42 3.68
CA ASN A 43 12.91 -9.59 3.44
C ASN A 43 13.73 -10.00 4.67
N GLU A 44 13.58 -9.31 5.81
CA GLU A 44 14.31 -9.62 7.04
C GLU A 44 13.83 -10.93 7.68
N PHE A 45 12.57 -11.32 7.42
CA PHE A 45 11.98 -12.57 7.87
C PHE A 45 11.40 -13.36 6.69
N SER A 46 11.39 -14.68 6.83
CA SER A 46 10.69 -15.58 5.90
C SER A 46 9.17 -15.40 5.96
N LYS A 47 8.45 -15.89 4.94
CA LYS A 47 6.99 -15.83 4.87
C LYS A 47 6.33 -16.53 6.07
N GLU A 48 6.94 -17.62 6.54
CA GLU A 48 6.49 -18.44 7.66
C GLU A 48 6.74 -17.74 8.99
N GLU A 49 7.87 -17.04 9.13
CA GLU A 49 8.12 -16.19 10.29
C GLU A 49 7.16 -15.01 10.36
N TRP A 50 6.82 -14.38 9.22
CA TRP A 50 5.84 -13.30 9.19
C TRP A 50 4.45 -13.73 9.65
N LYS A 51 4.01 -14.95 9.27
CA LYS A 51 2.73 -15.54 9.72
C LYS A 51 2.67 -15.74 11.25
N ILE A 52 3.81 -15.80 11.93
CA ILE A 52 3.89 -15.97 13.39
C ILE A 52 4.12 -14.62 14.08
N LYS A 53 5.01 -13.78 13.55
CA LYS A 53 5.44 -12.51 14.16
C LYS A 53 4.38 -11.42 14.05
N LEU A 54 3.71 -11.29 12.89
CA LEU A 54 2.74 -10.22 12.68
C LEU A 54 1.55 -10.32 13.66
N PRO A 55 0.90 -11.48 13.89
CA PRO A 55 -0.18 -11.58 14.87
C PRO A 55 0.23 -11.20 16.30
N GLN A 56 1.48 -11.46 16.69
CA GLN A 56 2.01 -11.06 18.00
C GLN A 56 2.12 -9.54 18.16
N MET A 57 2.45 -8.84 17.06
CA MET A 57 2.54 -7.38 17.05
C MET A 57 1.18 -6.71 16.83
N SER A 58 0.27 -7.38 16.12
CA SER A 58 -1.07 -6.91 15.77
C SER A 58 -1.88 -6.46 16.99
N VAL A 59 -1.80 -7.21 18.08
CA VAL A 59 -2.47 -6.88 19.36
C VAL A 59 -1.96 -5.55 19.93
N ASN A 60 -0.64 -5.35 19.93
CA ASN A 60 -0.02 -4.15 20.49
C ASN A 60 -0.13 -2.93 19.55
N ALA A 61 -0.21 -3.17 18.25
CA ALA A 61 -0.38 -2.16 17.21
C ALA A 61 -1.86 -1.84 16.94
N GLU A 62 -2.78 -2.44 17.70
CA GLU A 62 -4.24 -2.29 17.59
C GLU A 62 -4.74 -2.46 16.15
N LEU A 63 -4.20 -3.46 15.43
CA LEU A 63 -4.64 -3.75 14.07
C LEU A 63 -5.99 -4.46 14.11
N THR A 64 -6.88 -4.05 13.22
CA THR A 64 -8.06 -4.86 12.90
C THR A 64 -7.66 -6.13 12.17
N SER A 65 -8.50 -7.17 12.21
CA SER A 65 -8.25 -8.41 11.47
C SER A 65 -8.11 -8.19 9.94
N GLU A 66 -8.74 -7.16 9.41
CA GLU A 66 -8.59 -6.76 8.00
C GLU A 66 -7.22 -6.12 7.75
N GLU A 67 -6.78 -5.17 8.58
CA GLU A 67 -5.47 -4.55 8.46
C GLU A 67 -4.33 -5.57 8.62
N GLU A 68 -4.43 -6.48 9.60
CA GLU A 68 -3.45 -7.55 9.79
C GLU A 68 -3.32 -8.42 8.53
N ARG A 69 -4.45 -8.85 7.97
CA ARG A 69 -4.46 -9.66 6.74
C ARG A 69 -3.87 -8.92 5.55
N ASP A 70 -4.22 -7.65 5.37
CA ASP A 70 -3.74 -6.85 4.24
C ASP A 70 -2.21 -6.60 4.36
N ILE A 71 -1.71 -6.34 5.57
CA ILE A 71 -0.27 -6.25 5.85
C ILE A 71 0.41 -7.60 5.61
N LEU A 72 -0.16 -8.70 6.08
CA LEU A 72 0.44 -10.03 5.90
C LEU A 72 0.57 -10.36 4.41
N ASN A 73 -0.47 -10.10 3.63
CA ASN A 73 -0.46 -10.30 2.18
C ASN A 73 0.65 -9.49 1.50
N TYR A 74 0.87 -8.24 1.93
CA TYR A 74 1.99 -7.45 1.46
C TYR A 74 3.34 -8.07 1.82
N LEU A 75 3.53 -8.52 3.07
CA LEU A 75 4.81 -9.05 3.56
C LEU A 75 5.20 -10.40 2.94
N ILE A 76 4.22 -11.22 2.55
CA ILE A 76 4.48 -12.55 1.98
C ILE A 76 4.38 -12.61 0.45
N LYS A 77 4.06 -11.49 -0.21
CA LYS A 77 4.04 -11.39 -1.68
C LYS A 77 5.47 -11.52 -2.20
#